data_AF-A0A7J5NB10-F1
#
_entry.id   AF-A0A7J5NB10-F1
#
_cell.length_a   1.000
_cell.length_b   1.000
_cell.length_c   1.000
_cell.angle_alpha   90.00
_cell.angle_beta   90.00
_cell.angle_gamma   90.00
#
_symmetry.space_group_name_H-M   'P 1'
#
loop_
_entity.id
_entity.type
_entity.pdbx_description
1 polymer ?
#
loop_
_entity_poly.entity_id
_entity_poly.type
_entity_poly.pdbx_seq_one_letter_code
_entity_poly.pdbx_strand_id
1 'polypeptide(L)'
;MFAYDEHDDVNLVREYLKRFKREFKQGLAAWVLVAILATAILFGLSFWKAWDTNASYIPLILLVIAAVVVALFAEYAAPLQARFANTTSRLFSLSAMFPWRAFPCSLVLVVIDVLAAGLSYFVPLIRVLAILFGIAWVAYAKSLILLWGFKRYGGTGKVENPQYVNAHE
;
A
#
# COMPACT_ATOMS: atom_id res chain seq x y z
N MET A 1 8.48 -15.10 -7.16
CA MET A 1 8.39 -16.30 -6.32
C MET A 1 9.63 -17.09 -6.63
N PHE A 2 10.51 -17.28 -5.64
CA PHE A 2 11.83 -17.84 -5.89
C PHE A 2 11.68 -19.30 -6.36
N ALA A 3 12.29 -19.63 -7.49
CA ALA A 3 12.37 -21.00 -7.97
C ALA A 3 13.50 -21.67 -7.17
N TYR A 4 13.11 -22.35 -6.10
CA TYR A 4 14.04 -22.98 -5.16
C TYR A 4 14.58 -24.33 -5.66
N ASP A 5 13.93 -24.91 -6.68
CA ASP A 5 14.18 -26.27 -7.14
C ASP A 5 15.39 -26.37 -8.10
N GLU A 6 15.88 -25.24 -8.63
CA GLU A 6 16.96 -25.22 -9.64
C GLU A 6 18.34 -24.83 -9.08
N HIS A 7 18.43 -24.32 -7.85
CA HIS A 7 19.69 -23.80 -7.27
C HIS A 7 19.77 -23.99 -5.73
N ASP A 8 20.23 -25.16 -5.29
CA ASP A 8 20.45 -25.50 -3.87
C ASP A 8 21.59 -24.70 -3.19
N ASP A 9 22.46 -24.04 -3.97
CA ASP A 9 23.68 -23.39 -3.47
C ASP A 9 23.46 -21.93 -3.01
N VAL A 10 22.24 -21.41 -3.17
CA VAL A 10 21.93 -20.01 -2.88
C VAL A 10 21.76 -19.80 -1.37
N ASN A 11 22.59 -18.94 -0.78
CA ASN A 11 22.47 -18.57 0.62
C ASN A 11 21.21 -17.72 0.86
N LEU A 12 20.10 -18.40 1.16
CA LEU A 12 18.75 -17.85 1.32
C LEU A 12 18.69 -16.66 2.27
N VAL A 13 19.34 -16.77 3.43
CA VAL A 13 19.31 -15.72 4.47
C VAL A 13 20.02 -14.47 3.96
N ARG A 14 21.16 -14.64 3.27
CA ARG A 14 21.94 -13.52 2.75
C ARG A 14 21.20 -12.80 1.62
N GLU A 15 20.59 -13.54 0.69
CA GLU A 15 19.82 -12.94 -0.40
C GLU A 15 18.57 -12.23 0.12
N TYR A 16 17.85 -12.85 1.06
CA TYR A 16 16.70 -12.24 1.71
C TYR A 16 17.06 -10.92 2.40
N LEU A 17 18.12 -10.91 3.23
CA LEU A 17 18.55 -9.70 3.93
C LEU A 17 19.04 -8.61 2.97
N LYS A 18 19.73 -8.98 1.88
CA LYS A 18 20.17 -8.06 0.82
C LYS A 18 18.96 -7.39 0.17
N ARG A 19 17.93 -8.17 -0.18
CA ARG A 19 16.69 -7.68 -0.77
C ARG A 19 15.89 -6.83 0.21
N PHE A 20 15.74 -7.30 1.44
CA PHE A 20 15.09 -6.58 2.52
C PHE A 20 15.73 -5.19 2.73
N LYS A 21 17.06 -5.10 2.84
CA LYS A 21 17.74 -3.81 3.02
C LYS A 21 17.56 -2.85 1.83
N ARG A 22 17.49 -3.38 0.60
CA ARG A 22 17.25 -2.60 -0.62
C ARG A 22 15.82 -2.06 -0.65
N GLU A 23 14.84 -2.93 -0.44
CA GLU A 23 13.42 -2.59 -0.51
C GLU A 23 12.95 -1.80 0.72
N PHE A 24 13.55 -2.02 1.89
CA PHE A 24 13.23 -1.29 3.11
C PHE A 24 13.44 0.22 2.94
N LYS A 25 14.51 0.65 2.25
CA LYS A 25 14.75 2.06 1.96
C LYS A 25 13.68 2.67 1.06
N GLN A 26 13.26 1.94 0.03
CA GLN A 26 12.23 2.39 -0.91
C GLN A 26 10.85 2.43 -0.24
N GLY A 27 10.52 1.41 0.56
CA GLY A 27 9.28 1.35 1.31
C GLY A 27 9.20 2.41 2.40
N LEU A 28 10.29 2.62 3.14
CA LEU A 28 10.37 3.71 4.11
C LEU A 28 10.13 5.06 3.44
N ALA A 29 10.76 5.32 2.28
CA ALA A 29 10.55 6.56 1.55
C ALA A 29 9.09 6.74 1.09
N ALA A 30 8.44 5.67 0.62
CA ALA A 30 7.03 5.69 0.24
C ALA A 30 6.12 6.02 1.44
N TRP A 31 6.35 5.36 2.57
CA TRP A 31 5.55 5.58 3.79
C TRP A 31 5.80 6.94 4.44
N VAL A 32 7.03 7.47 4.39
CA VAL A 32 7.34 8.84 4.83
C VAL A 32 6.57 9.86 3.98
N LEU A 33 6.52 9.67 2.66
CA LEU A 33 5.74 10.54 1.77
C LEU A 33 4.24 10.49 2.12
N VAL A 34 3.68 9.29 2.31
CA VAL A 34 2.29 9.12 2.73
C VAL A 34 2.03 9.80 4.08
N ALA A 35 2.95 9.66 5.05
CA ALA A 35 2.82 10.28 6.36
C ALA A 35 2.85 11.82 6.29
N ILE A 36 3.72 12.40 5.46
CA ILE A 36 3.77 13.85 5.23
C ILE A 36 2.45 14.34 4.62
N LEU A 37 1.97 13.69 3.56
CA LEU A 37 0.72 14.06 2.90
C LEU A 37 -0.48 13.90 3.85
N ALA A 38 -0.56 12.79 4.58
CA ALA A 38 -1.62 12.55 5.55
C ALA A 38 -1.62 13.61 6.66
N THR A 39 -0.44 13.95 7.19
CA THR A 39 -0.32 14.99 8.24
C THR A 39 -0.75 16.36 7.71
N ALA A 40 -0.33 16.73 6.49
CA ALA A 40 -0.72 17.99 5.86
C ALA A 40 -2.24 18.07 5.63
N ILE A 41 -2.85 16.97 5.19
CA ILE A 41 -4.31 16.87 5.00
C ILE A 41 -5.04 16.96 6.33
N LEU A 42 -4.61 16.23 7.36
CA LEU A 42 -5.22 16.29 8.69
C LEU A 42 -5.12 17.67 9.31
N PHE A 43 -3.97 18.33 9.16
CA PHE A 43 -3.78 19.73 9.57
C PHE A 43 -4.73 20.65 8.80
N GLY A 44 -4.79 20.53 7.47
CA GLY A 44 -5.68 21.34 6.63
C GLY A 44 -7.16 21.14 7.00
N LEU A 45 -7.60 19.90 7.19
CA LEU A 45 -8.97 19.58 7.59
C LEU A 45 -9.29 20.19 8.95
N SER A 46 -8.37 20.08 9.91
CA SER A 46 -8.54 20.66 11.25
C SER A 46 -8.61 22.19 11.20
N PHE A 47 -7.74 22.81 10.39
CA PHE A 47 -7.65 24.26 10.23
C PHE A 47 -8.91 24.86 9.58
N TRP A 48 -9.31 24.34 8.42
CA TRP A 48 -10.47 24.86 7.69
C TRP A 48 -11.79 24.59 8.41
N LYS A 49 -11.88 23.46 9.14
CA LYS A 49 -13.02 23.16 10.01
C LYS A 49 -13.13 24.16 11.16
N ALA A 50 -12.01 24.59 11.75
CA ALA A 50 -12.02 25.54 12.85
C ALA A 50 -12.40 26.98 12.44
N TRP A 51 -12.22 27.35 11.17
CA TRP A 51 -12.55 28.68 10.65
C TRP A 51 -14.07 28.89 10.43
N ASP A 52 -14.87 27.81 10.34
CA ASP A 52 -16.35 27.82 10.33
C ASP A 52 -17.02 28.93 9.48
N THR A 53 -16.48 29.18 8.28
CA THR A 53 -16.97 30.20 7.34
C THR A 53 -17.47 29.53 6.07
N ASN A 54 -18.42 30.14 5.34
CA ASN A 54 -18.92 29.62 4.06
C ASN A 54 -17.82 29.42 3.00
N ALA A 55 -16.72 30.16 3.07
CA ALA A 55 -15.56 29.99 2.20
C ALA A 55 -14.76 28.70 2.50
N SER A 56 -14.92 28.11 3.69
CA SER A 56 -14.19 26.92 4.13
C SER A 56 -14.71 25.60 3.53
N TYR A 57 -15.92 25.59 2.96
CA TYR A 57 -16.47 24.37 2.36
C TYR A 57 -15.68 23.89 1.14
N ILE A 58 -15.24 24.82 0.29
CA ILE A 58 -14.46 24.50 -0.92
C ILE A 58 -13.14 23.79 -0.58
N PRO A 59 -12.26 24.35 0.28
CA PRO A 59 -11.02 23.68 0.63
C PRO A 59 -11.25 22.37 1.40
N LEU A 60 -12.31 22.27 2.22
CA LEU A 60 -12.63 21.00 2.90
C LEU A 60 -12.99 19.89 1.91
N ILE A 61 -13.82 20.16 0.91
CA ILE A 61 -14.18 19.17 -0.12
C ILE A 61 -12.92 18.72 -0.88
N LEU A 62 -12.07 19.67 -1.28
CA LEU A 62 -10.81 19.36 -1.96
C LEU A 62 -9.87 18.51 -1.08
N LEU A 63 -9.78 18.79 0.21
CA LEU A 63 -8.96 18.03 1.15
C LEU A 63 -9.51 16.61 1.37
N VAL A 64 -10.82 16.42 1.39
CA VAL A 64 -11.42 15.08 1.45
C VAL A 64 -11.11 14.28 0.19
N ILE A 65 -11.22 14.90 -1.00
CA ILE A 65 -10.83 14.25 -2.25
C ILE A 65 -9.33 13.89 -2.22
N ALA A 66 -8.48 14.81 -1.78
CA ALA A 66 -7.05 14.54 -1.61
C ALA A 66 -6.78 13.40 -0.63
N ALA A 67 -7.53 13.31 0.48
CA ALA A 67 -7.43 12.23 1.45
C ALA A 67 -7.73 10.86 0.81
N VAL A 68 -8.79 10.78 0.01
CA VAL A 68 -9.15 9.56 -0.72
C VAL A 68 -8.06 9.16 -1.71
N VAL A 69 -7.51 10.12 -2.47
CA VAL A 69 -6.42 9.87 -3.42
C VAL A 69 -5.17 9.35 -2.69
N VAL A 70 -4.79 9.95 -1.56
CA VAL A 70 -3.63 9.53 -0.76
C VAL A 70 -3.86 8.15 -0.14
N ALA A 71 -5.08 7.85 0.33
CA ALA A 71 -5.44 6.54 0.85
C ALA A 71 -5.32 5.46 -0.24
N LEU A 72 -5.87 5.72 -1.43
CA LEU A 72 -5.75 4.82 -2.57
C LEU A 72 -4.29 4.64 -3.01
N PHE A 73 -3.48 5.69 -2.99
CA PHE A 73 -2.05 5.58 -3.27
C PHE A 73 -1.35 4.67 -2.27
N ALA A 74 -1.59 4.86 -0.97
CA ALA A 74 -0.98 4.07 0.09
C ALA A 74 -1.35 2.58 -0.02
N GLU A 75 -2.60 2.32 -0.41
CA GLU A 75 -3.16 0.99 -0.59
C GLU A 75 -2.42 0.16 -1.64
N TYR A 76 -1.99 0.80 -2.73
CA TYR A 76 -1.29 0.12 -3.82
C TYR A 76 0.24 0.25 -3.75
N ALA A 77 0.79 1.18 -2.95
CA ALA A 77 2.23 1.38 -2.82
C ALA A 77 2.94 0.13 -2.30
N ALA A 78 2.48 -0.43 -1.18
CA ALA A 78 3.07 -1.63 -0.56
C ALA A 78 3.00 -2.89 -1.46
N PRO A 79 1.84 -3.27 -2.04
CA PRO A 79 1.77 -4.47 -2.86
C PRO A 79 2.49 -4.33 -4.20
N LEU A 80 2.54 -3.13 -4.80
CA LEU A 80 3.32 -2.90 -6.02
C LEU A 80 4.83 -3.00 -5.77
N GLN A 81 5.29 -2.51 -4.63
CA GLN A 81 6.69 -2.65 -4.22
C GLN A 81 7.07 -4.11 -3.99
N ALA A 82 6.22 -4.88 -3.31
CA ALA A 82 6.48 -6.30 -3.04
C ALA A 82 6.47 -7.17 -4.31
N ARG A 83 5.74 -6.74 -5.35
CA ARG A 83 5.57 -7.52 -6.59
C ARG A 83 6.59 -7.18 -7.68
N PHE A 84 7.07 -5.94 -7.74
CA PHE A 84 7.86 -5.44 -8.87
C PHE A 84 9.13 -4.73 -8.43
N ALA A 85 10.26 -5.03 -9.09
CA ALA A 85 11.51 -4.27 -8.98
C ALA A 85 11.43 -2.93 -9.71
N ASN A 86 10.67 -1.99 -9.16
CA ASN A 86 10.53 -0.65 -9.70
C ASN A 86 11.54 0.32 -9.07
N THR A 87 11.96 1.32 -9.84
CA THR A 87 12.59 2.52 -9.26
C THR A 87 11.55 3.30 -8.46
N THR A 88 11.99 4.12 -7.49
CA THR A 88 11.08 4.88 -6.61
C THR A 88 10.11 5.78 -7.37
N SER A 89 10.59 6.49 -8.40
CA SER A 89 9.74 7.32 -9.26
C SER A 89 8.68 6.49 -9.98
N ARG A 90 9.05 5.33 -10.55
CA ARG A 90 8.11 4.46 -11.24
C ARG A 90 7.08 3.85 -10.28
N LEU A 91 7.51 3.50 -9.06
CA LEU A 91 6.61 3.00 -8.02
C LEU A 91 5.53 4.03 -7.70
N PHE A 92 5.91 5.29 -7.50
CA PHE A 92 4.95 6.36 -7.18
C PHE A 92 3.97 6.66 -8.31
N SER A 93 4.47 6.77 -9.54
CA SER A 93 3.58 6.97 -10.69
C SER A 93 2.62 5.80 -10.87
N LEU A 94 3.10 4.57 -10.66
CA LEU A 94 2.26 3.38 -10.81
C LEU A 94 1.24 3.26 -9.68
N SER A 95 1.61 3.52 -8.42
CA SER A 95 0.67 3.48 -7.29
C SER A 95 -0.39 4.58 -7.38
N ALA A 96 -0.08 5.72 -8.02
CA ALA A 96 -1.06 6.74 -8.34
C ALA A 96 -2.01 6.35 -9.49
N MET A 97 -1.54 5.66 -10.52
CA MET A 97 -2.37 5.30 -11.70
C MET A 97 -3.16 4.00 -11.54
N PHE A 98 -2.62 3.04 -10.79
CA PHE A 98 -3.20 1.69 -10.67
C PHE A 98 -4.63 1.68 -10.07
N PRO A 99 -4.96 2.48 -9.03
CA PRO A 99 -6.32 2.51 -8.48
C PRO A 99 -7.38 2.95 -9.50
N TRP A 100 -7.02 3.75 -10.51
CA TRP A 100 -7.92 4.20 -11.57
C TRP A 100 -8.11 3.12 -12.64
N ARG A 101 -7.06 2.36 -12.93
CA ARG A 101 -7.14 1.21 -13.85
C ARG A 101 -7.94 0.05 -13.24
N ALA A 102 -7.79 -0.18 -11.94
CA ALA A 102 -8.46 -1.22 -11.18
C ALA A 102 -9.52 -0.64 -10.23
N PHE A 103 -10.33 0.30 -10.72
CA PHE A 103 -11.36 1.00 -9.93
C PHE A 103 -12.32 0.10 -9.13
N PRO A 104 -12.87 -1.00 -9.68
CA PRO A 104 -13.73 -1.87 -8.87
C PRO A 104 -12.95 -2.58 -7.76
N CYS A 105 -11.66 -2.89 -7.99
CA CYS A 105 -10.80 -3.51 -6.99
C CYS A 105 -10.47 -2.51 -5.87
N SER A 106 -10.14 -1.26 -6.21
CA SER A 106 -9.87 -0.22 -5.21
C SER A 106 -11.09 0.11 -4.37
N LEU A 107 -12.29 0.10 -4.95
CA LEU A 107 -13.53 0.30 -4.20
C LEU A 107 -13.74 -0.82 -3.16
N VAL A 108 -13.50 -2.08 -3.52
CA VAL A 108 -13.60 -3.20 -2.56
C VAL A 108 -12.57 -3.08 -1.44
N LEU A 109 -11.33 -2.63 -1.73
CA LEU A 109 -10.31 -2.41 -0.71
C LEU A 109 -10.74 -1.33 0.29
N VAL A 110 -11.29 -0.21 -0.21
CA VAL A 110 -11.83 0.86 0.64
C VAL A 110 -12.99 0.36 1.49
N VAL A 111 -13.89 -0.45 0.92
CA VAL A 111 -15.01 -1.05 1.68
C VAL A 111 -14.48 -1.93 2.81
N ILE A 112 -13.43 -2.72 2.58
CA ILE A 112 -12.79 -3.53 3.63
C ILE A 112 -12.23 -2.64 4.73
N ASP A 113 -11.57 -1.53 4.40
CA ASP A 113 -11.02 -0.61 5.39
C ASP A 113 -12.10 0.05 6.23
N VAL A 114 -13.19 0.50 5.59
CA VAL A 114 -14.34 1.09 6.29
C VAL A 114 -15.03 0.07 7.19
N LEU A 115 -15.21 -1.16 6.72
CA LEU A 115 -15.79 -2.25 7.53
C LEU A 115 -14.90 -2.62 8.70
N ALA A 116 -13.58 -2.73 8.49
CA ALA A 116 -12.62 -3.05 9.53
C ALA A 116 -12.59 -1.95 10.60
N ALA A 117 -12.55 -0.68 10.19
CA ALA A 117 -12.60 0.47 11.10
C ALA A 117 -13.93 0.53 11.86
N GLY A 118 -15.06 0.34 11.17
CA GLY A 118 -16.39 0.30 11.77
C GLY A 118 -16.53 -0.81 12.80
N LEU A 119 -16.14 -2.04 12.45
CA LEU A 119 -16.16 -3.20 13.35
C LEU A 119 -15.28 -2.98 14.58
N SER A 120 -14.07 -2.42 14.41
CA SER A 120 -13.17 -2.09 15.54
C SER A 120 -13.73 -0.98 16.43
N TYR A 121 -14.50 -0.05 15.87
CA TYR A 121 -15.16 0.99 16.64
C TYR A 121 -16.36 0.43 17.45
N PHE A 122 -17.24 -0.35 16.83
CA PHE A 122 -18.46 -0.84 17.47
C PHE A 122 -18.28 -2.08 18.34
N VAL A 123 -17.30 -2.95 18.04
CA VAL A 123 -17.12 -4.24 18.73
C VAL A 123 -15.83 -4.23 19.56
N PRO A 124 -15.91 -4.14 20.90
CA PRO A 124 -14.74 -4.09 21.77
C PRO A 124 -13.82 -5.31 21.62
N LEU A 125 -14.38 -6.50 21.39
CA LEU A 125 -13.61 -7.73 21.18
C LEU A 125 -12.71 -7.61 19.93
N ILE A 126 -13.24 -7.10 18.82
CA ILE A 126 -12.48 -6.90 17.58
C ILE A 126 -11.38 -5.86 17.80
N ARG A 127 -11.65 -4.82 18.59
CA ARG A 127 -10.63 -3.84 18.97
C ARG A 127 -9.47 -4.46 19.73
N VAL A 128 -9.76 -5.34 20.70
CA VAL A 128 -8.72 -6.07 21.45
C VAL A 128 -7.94 -7.00 20.53
N LEU A 129 -8.63 -7.75 19.66
CA LEU A 129 -7.98 -8.60 18.67
C LEU A 129 -7.12 -7.80 17.69
N ALA A 130 -7.54 -6.60 17.30
CA ALA A 130 -6.75 -5.71 16.44
C ALA A 130 -5.50 -5.16 17.15
N ILE A 131 -5.51 -5.05 18.48
CA ILE A 131 -4.31 -4.69 19.25
C ILE A 131 -3.37 -5.90 19.37
N LEU A 132 -3.91 -7.10 19.62
CA LEU A 132 -3.12 -8.32 19.85
C LEU A 132 -2.54 -8.92 18.56
N PHE A 133 -3.37 -9.09 17.54
CA PHE A 133 -3.00 -9.66 16.23
C PHE A 133 -2.70 -8.60 15.18
N GLY A 134 -2.82 -7.32 15.55
CA GLY A 134 -2.68 -6.23 14.61
C GLY A 134 -3.80 -6.23 13.55
N ILE A 135 -3.42 -5.74 12.37
CA ILE A 135 -4.28 -5.63 11.19
C ILE A 135 -4.08 -6.86 10.28
N ALA A 136 -3.53 -7.97 10.80
CA ALA A 136 -3.10 -9.12 9.99
C ALA A 136 -4.26 -9.76 9.21
N TRP A 137 -5.43 -9.92 9.83
CA TRP A 137 -6.62 -10.50 9.19
C TRP A 137 -7.18 -9.60 8.07
N VAL A 138 -7.17 -8.28 8.29
CA VAL A 138 -7.56 -7.29 7.27
C VAL A 138 -6.57 -7.31 6.11
N ALA A 139 -5.27 -7.31 6.41
CA ALA A 139 -4.21 -7.40 5.40
C ALA A 139 -4.34 -8.68 4.57
N TYR A 140 -4.68 -9.80 5.20
CA TYR A 140 -4.94 -11.06 4.51
C TYR A 140 -6.13 -10.96 3.55
N ALA A 141 -7.28 -10.44 4.01
CA ALA A 141 -8.45 -10.24 3.15
C ALA A 141 -8.13 -9.34 1.93
N LYS A 142 -7.40 -8.25 2.16
CA LYS A 142 -6.96 -7.31 1.11
C LYS A 142 -6.02 -7.99 0.11
N SER A 143 -5.14 -8.88 0.59
CA SER A 143 -4.19 -9.59 -0.28
C SER A 143 -4.86 -10.44 -1.36
N LEU A 144 -5.98 -11.10 -1.04
CA LEU A 144 -6.74 -11.92 -1.99
C LEU A 144 -7.31 -11.08 -3.14
N ILE A 145 -7.86 -9.91 -2.80
CA ILE A 145 -8.43 -8.98 -3.77
C ILE A 145 -7.34 -8.34 -4.61
N LEU A 146 -6.22 -7.94 -4.00
CA LEU A 146 -5.05 -7.42 -4.71
C LEU A 146 -4.49 -8.44 -5.69
N LEU A 147 -4.37 -9.72 -5.30
CA LEU A 147 -3.92 -10.79 -6.19
C LEU A 147 -4.84 -10.95 -7.41
N TRP A 148 -6.16 -10.95 -7.18
CA TRP A 148 -7.15 -10.98 -8.26
C TRP A 148 -7.05 -9.73 -9.15
N GLY A 149 -6.96 -8.55 -8.55
CA GLY A 149 -6.86 -7.27 -9.25
C GLY A 149 -5.61 -7.20 -10.13
N PHE A 150 -4.47 -7.66 -9.64
CA PHE A 150 -3.26 -7.74 -10.44
C PHE A 150 -3.33 -8.80 -11.55
N LYS A 151 -4.01 -9.93 -11.34
CA LYS A 151 -4.20 -10.94 -12.40
C LYS A 151 -5.06 -10.40 -13.54
N ARG A 152 -6.07 -9.59 -13.22
CA ARG A 152 -7.03 -9.05 -14.20
C ARG A 152 -6.56 -7.77 -14.88
N TYR A 153 -5.95 -6.85 -14.12
CA TYR A 153 -5.60 -5.50 -14.58
C TYR A 153 -4.09 -5.27 -14.71
N GLY A 154 -3.26 -6.11 -14.09
CA GLY A 154 -1.82 -6.07 -14.23
C GLY A 154 -1.39 -6.64 -15.58
N GLY A 155 -1.57 -5.86 -16.65
CA GLY A 155 -0.86 -6.13 -17.91
C GLY A 155 0.62 -6.31 -17.57
N THR A 156 1.20 -7.44 -17.96
CA THR A 156 2.47 -8.01 -17.51
C THR A 156 3.64 -7.01 -17.53
N GLY A 157 3.71 -6.14 -16.52
CA GLY A 157 4.93 -5.41 -16.19
C GLY A 157 6.01 -6.44 -15.89
N LYS A 158 7.26 -6.15 -16.25
CA LYS A 158 8.38 -7.07 -15.98
C LYS A 158 8.33 -7.46 -14.50
N VAL A 159 7.93 -8.71 -14.26
CA VAL A 159 8.03 -9.32 -12.93
C VAL A 159 9.51 -9.27 -12.60
N GLU A 160 9.86 -8.94 -11.36
CA GLU A 160 11.26 -8.94 -10.96
C GLU A 160 11.86 -10.29 -11.34
N ASN A 161 12.84 -10.27 -12.26
CA ASN A 161 13.58 -11.47 -12.61
C ASN A 161 14.19 -11.99 -11.31
N PRO A 162 14.07 -13.29 -10.99
CA PRO A 162 14.79 -13.87 -9.88
C PRO A 162 16.27 -13.56 -10.10
N GLN A 163 16.80 -12.65 -9.28
CA GLN A 163 18.17 -12.20 -9.41
C GLN A 163 19.00 -13.24 -8.66
N TYR A 164 19.34 -14.34 -9.33
CA TYR A 164 20.29 -15.31 -8.82
C TYR A 164 21.63 -14.61 -8.66
N VAL A 165 21.99 -14.25 -7.43
CA VAL A 165 23.33 -13.74 -7.17
C VAL A 165 24.20 -14.98 -7.06
N ASN A 166 24.84 -15.32 -8.17
CA ASN A 166 25.84 -16.38 -8.40
C ASN A 166 25.29 -17.70 -8.96
N ALA A 167 24.95 -17.72 -10.26
CA ALA A 167 24.96 -18.98 -11.02
C ALA A 167 26.22 -19.14 -11.89
N HIS A 168 26.92 -18.06 -12.25
CA HIS A 168 28.21 -18.14 -12.96
C HIS A 168 29.07 -16.92 -12.65
N GLU A 169 30.03 -17.11 -11.74
CA GLU A 169 31.44 -16.67 -11.80
C GLU A 169 32.18 -17.18 -10.55
#